data_AF-A0A3B9BTQ9-F1
#
_entry.id   AF-A0A3B9BTQ9-F1
#
_cell.length_a   1.000
_cell.length_b   1.000
_cell.length_c   1.000
_cell.angle_alpha   90.00
_cell.angle_beta   90.00
_cell.angle_gamma   90.00
#
_symmetry.space_group_name_H-M   'P 1'
#
loop_
_entity.id
_entity.type
_entity.pdbx_description
1 polymer ?
#
loop_
_entity_poly.entity_id
_entity_poly.type
_entity_poly.pdbx_seq_one_letter_code
_entity_poly.pdbx_strand_id
1 'polypeptide(L)'
;MGQIVFYNELVMTICVLGIVLFLIIVLLVFSLRASGRAAKATEPLVNQMLMMGDGLKTMNESQHVLKGGLDSLASVQSQAMQTMESRLGHVQQQMQDKLHEGAMKNARALAELQERLKDTLQGSNEKTTKSLTQLQERLVTIDKAQMNIEKLSGNVLSLQDILSNKQTRGAFGEIQLNDIVQKAMPPDAYRFQATLSNGKRADCLIHLPNPPGPIVIDSKFPLEAYEKIQAAGTQGELQSAVRDMKTAVRAHIRAISERYIIDGETADGALMFLPSEAVYAELHANFGDVVREGFDARVWIVSPTTCMATLNTMRAVLKDARMKEQAGAIRKELGLLNKDVERLEVRVGNLDRHFGQAAKDVEDIKISATKAGNRAKRLDAFDFADSKDISAENIVSIESENG
;
A
#
# COMPACT_ATOMS: atom_id res chain seq x y z
N MET A 1 -15.60 -35.02 120.25
CA MET A 1 -15.79 -34.33 121.54
C MET A 1 -14.44 -33.76 121.94
N GLY A 2 -14.20 -32.46 122.10
CA GLY A 2 -15.10 -31.42 122.60
C GLY A 2 -14.53 -30.89 123.91
N GLN A 3 -13.35 -30.25 123.88
CA GLN A 3 -12.80 -29.50 125.01
C GLN A 3 -11.63 -28.55 124.63
N ILE A 4 -11.62 -28.07 123.36
CA ILE A 4 -10.92 -26.82 122.98
C ILE A 4 -11.91 -25.67 123.17
N VAL A 5 -12.23 -25.26 124.40
CA VAL A 5 -13.08 -24.06 124.52
C VAL A 5 -12.65 -23.12 125.65
N PHE A 6 -12.53 -23.58 126.90
CA PHE A 6 -12.56 -22.61 128.01
C PHE A 6 -11.26 -21.86 128.32
N TYR A 7 -10.07 -22.44 128.13
CA TYR A 7 -8.82 -21.71 128.44
C TYR A 7 -8.42 -20.69 127.37
N ASN A 8 -9.04 -20.76 126.19
CA ASN A 8 -8.73 -19.92 125.05
C ASN A 8 -9.20 -18.47 125.23
N GLU A 9 -10.22 -18.22 126.08
CA GLU A 9 -10.74 -16.85 126.26
C GLU A 9 -9.81 -15.93 127.08
N LEU A 10 -9.12 -16.45 128.09
CA LEU A 10 -8.29 -15.61 128.96
C LEU A 10 -6.98 -15.18 128.28
N VAL A 11 -6.39 -16.05 127.46
CA VAL A 11 -5.21 -15.72 126.64
C VAL A 11 -5.57 -14.71 125.55
N MET A 12 -6.79 -14.82 124.98
CA MET A 12 -7.25 -13.90 123.94
C MET A 12 -7.42 -12.46 124.45
N THR A 13 -7.91 -12.25 125.67
CA THR A 13 -8.09 -10.87 126.19
C THR A 13 -6.77 -10.13 126.43
N ILE A 14 -5.72 -10.82 126.88
CA ILE A 14 -4.38 -10.23 127.08
C ILE A 14 -3.73 -9.89 125.72
N CYS A 15 -3.85 -10.79 124.72
CA CYS A 15 -3.34 -10.52 123.38
C CYS A 15 -4.03 -9.34 122.71
N VAL A 16 -5.35 -9.17 122.91
CA VAL A 16 -6.11 -8.04 122.33
C VAL A 16 -5.65 -6.71 122.91
N LEU A 17 -5.43 -6.60 124.23
CA LEU A 17 -4.91 -5.37 124.85
C LEU A 17 -3.51 -5.02 124.35
N GLY A 18 -2.63 -6.01 124.17
CA GLY A 18 -1.29 -5.80 123.60
C GLY A 18 -1.32 -5.27 122.17
N ILE A 19 -2.23 -5.80 121.34
CA ILE A 19 -2.41 -5.37 119.95
C ILE A 19 -2.91 -3.92 119.88
N VAL A 20 -3.82 -3.52 120.78
CA VAL A 20 -4.33 -2.14 120.83
C VAL A 20 -3.22 -1.15 121.17
N LEU A 21 -2.35 -1.46 122.14
CA LEU A 21 -1.23 -0.60 122.51
C LEU A 21 -0.22 -0.45 121.35
N PHE A 22 0.07 -1.55 120.63
CA PHE A 22 0.92 -1.53 119.45
C PHE A 22 0.32 -0.67 118.33
N LEU A 23 -1.00 -0.75 118.11
CA LEU A 23 -1.72 0.06 117.12
C LEU A 23 -1.65 1.56 117.41
N ILE A 24 -1.72 1.96 118.68
CA ILE A 24 -1.62 3.37 119.09
C ILE A 24 -0.21 3.92 118.80
N ILE A 25 0.84 3.14 119.08
CA ILE A 25 2.23 3.54 118.79
C ILE A 25 2.46 3.65 117.28
N VAL A 26 1.93 2.71 116.49
CA VAL A 26 2.03 2.75 115.03
C VAL A 26 1.29 3.97 114.45
N LEU A 27 0.11 4.31 114.97
CA LEU A 27 -0.63 5.51 114.54
C LEU A 27 0.11 6.80 114.85
N LEU A 28 0.80 6.88 115.99
CA LEU A 28 1.56 8.06 116.38
C LEU A 28 2.80 8.27 115.49
N VAL A 29 3.50 7.18 115.13
CA VAL A 29 4.61 7.20 114.16
C VAL A 29 4.12 7.53 112.76
N PHE A 30 2.92 7.07 112.38
CA PHE A 30 2.32 7.38 111.08
C PHE A 30 1.92 8.85 110.97
N SER A 31 1.36 9.44 112.04
CA SER A 31 0.96 10.85 112.09
C SER A 31 2.17 11.80 111.96
N LEU A 32 3.26 11.51 112.67
CA LEU A 32 4.49 12.32 112.59
C LEU A 32 5.18 12.19 111.23
N ARG A 33 5.14 11.01 110.59
CA ARG A 33 5.65 10.86 109.21
C ARG A 33 4.74 11.46 108.14
N ALA A 34 3.43 11.58 108.39
CA ALA A 34 2.50 12.21 107.47
C ALA A 34 2.70 13.74 107.42
N SER A 35 2.98 14.39 108.55
CA SER A 35 3.18 15.85 108.61
C SER A 35 4.45 16.30 107.85
N GLY A 36 5.51 15.49 107.85
CA GLY A 36 6.72 15.76 107.05
C GLY A 36 6.55 15.58 105.54
N ARG A 37 5.49 14.90 105.07
CA ARG A 37 5.16 14.75 103.64
C ARG A 37 4.20 15.83 103.13
N ALA A 38 3.42 16.45 104.01
CA ALA A 38 2.43 17.48 103.64
C ALA A 38 3.07 18.79 103.14
N ALA A 39 4.28 19.14 103.60
CA ALA A 39 5.02 20.33 103.12
C ALA A 39 5.62 20.17 101.70
N LYS A 40 5.66 18.95 101.14
CA LYS A 40 6.15 18.68 99.77
C LYS A 40 5.03 18.44 98.75
N ALA A 41 3.76 18.59 99.15
CA ALA A 41 2.60 18.35 98.28
C ALA A 41 1.94 19.63 97.73
N THR A 42 2.42 20.82 98.10
CA THR A 42 1.87 22.12 97.64
C THR A 42 2.61 22.73 96.44
N GLU A 43 3.75 22.17 96.01
CA GLU A 43 4.46 22.60 94.79
C GLU A 43 3.72 22.30 93.46
N PRO A 44 3.08 21.14 93.24
CA PRO A 44 2.53 20.82 91.91
C PRO A 44 1.21 21.54 91.58
N LEU A 45 0.45 22.02 92.58
CA LEU A 45 -0.86 22.67 92.38
C LEU A 45 -0.74 24.09 91.80
N VAL A 46 0.33 24.82 92.12
CA VAL A 46 0.58 26.17 91.58
C VAL A 46 1.01 26.10 90.11
N ASN A 47 1.82 25.10 89.75
CA ASN A 47 2.21 24.87 88.35
C ASN A 47 1.02 24.46 87.47
N GLN A 48 0.03 23.77 88.02
CA GLN A 48 -1.15 23.33 87.28
C GLN A 48 -2.11 24.49 86.94
N MET A 49 -2.26 25.49 87.82
CA MET A 49 -3.04 26.70 87.52
C MET A 49 -2.37 27.59 86.46
N LEU A 50 -1.04 27.68 86.45
CA LEU A 50 -0.29 28.44 85.43
C LEU A 50 -0.40 27.81 84.03
N MET A 51 -0.39 26.48 83.94
CA MET A 51 -0.61 25.77 82.66
C MET A 51 -2.06 25.87 82.17
N MET A 52 -3.04 25.94 83.07
CA MET A 52 -4.46 26.06 82.69
C MET A 52 -4.81 27.47 82.17
N GLY A 53 -4.14 28.51 82.67
CA GLY A 53 -4.25 29.87 82.13
C GLY A 53 -3.68 30.02 80.71
N ASP A 54 -2.61 29.28 80.39
CA ASP A 54 -1.98 29.27 79.07
C ASP A 54 -2.77 28.44 78.04
N GLY A 55 -3.39 27.34 78.49
CA GLY A 55 -4.30 26.53 77.67
C GLY A 55 -5.57 27.27 77.22
N LEU A 56 -6.14 28.12 78.09
CA LEU A 56 -7.32 28.93 77.73
C LEU A 56 -6.99 30.04 76.73
N LYS A 57 -5.77 30.59 76.78
CA LYS A 57 -5.30 31.63 75.85
C LYS A 57 -5.05 31.08 74.44
N THR A 58 -4.40 29.92 74.36
CA THR A 58 -4.13 29.20 73.11
C THR A 58 -5.42 28.66 72.47
N MET A 59 -6.42 28.28 73.28
CA MET A 59 -7.71 27.83 72.77
C MET A 59 -8.53 28.98 72.16
N ASN A 60 -8.47 30.19 72.72
CA ASN A 60 -9.12 31.38 72.15
C ASN A 60 -8.45 31.85 70.85
N GLU A 61 -7.11 31.78 70.76
CA GLU A 61 -6.36 32.07 69.53
C GLU A 61 -6.66 31.02 68.44
N SER A 62 -6.78 29.74 68.80
CA SER A 62 -7.13 28.68 67.84
C SER A 62 -8.53 28.83 67.24
N GLN A 63 -9.52 29.34 68.01
CA GLN A 63 -10.86 29.63 67.48
C GLN A 63 -10.86 30.78 66.47
N HIS A 64 -10.03 31.81 66.64
CA HIS A 64 -9.90 32.91 65.69
C HIS A 64 -9.22 32.48 64.38
N VAL A 65 -8.20 31.62 64.46
CA VAL A 65 -7.53 31.05 63.28
C VAL A 65 -8.47 30.14 62.49
N LEU A 66 -9.29 29.33 63.18
CA LEU A 66 -10.29 28.48 62.53
C LEU A 66 -11.40 29.29 61.85
N LYS A 67 -11.85 30.40 62.46
CA LYS A 67 -12.86 31.29 61.87
C LYS A 67 -12.32 32.00 60.61
N GLY A 68 -11.09 32.51 60.64
CA GLY A 68 -10.45 33.11 59.47
C GLY A 68 -10.15 32.11 58.34
N GLY A 69 -9.78 30.87 58.71
CA GLY A 69 -9.59 29.77 57.76
C GLY A 69 -10.87 29.41 57.00
N LEU A 70 -12.01 29.36 57.71
CA LEU A 70 -13.33 29.08 57.13
C LEU A 70 -13.81 30.18 56.18
N ASP A 71 -13.60 31.46 56.50
CA ASP A 71 -13.97 32.58 55.62
C ASP A 71 -13.09 32.62 54.34
N SER A 72 -11.81 32.26 54.45
CA SER A 72 -10.93 32.12 53.27
C SER A 72 -11.35 30.91 52.41
N LEU A 73 -11.78 29.81 53.04
CA LEU A 73 -12.18 28.60 52.33
C LEU A 73 -13.51 28.81 51.59
N ALA A 74 -14.45 29.52 52.22
CA ALA A 74 -15.73 29.89 51.61
C ALA A 74 -15.54 30.85 50.41
N SER A 75 -14.63 31.83 50.53
CA SER A 75 -14.35 32.75 49.42
C SER A 75 -13.58 32.08 48.27
N VAL A 76 -12.60 31.22 48.57
CA VAL A 76 -11.88 30.43 47.56
C VAL A 76 -12.81 29.43 46.87
N GLN A 77 -13.72 28.77 47.60
CA GLN A 77 -14.70 27.84 47.04
C GLN A 77 -15.73 28.56 46.15
N SER A 78 -16.21 29.73 46.56
CA SER A 78 -17.12 30.57 45.77
C SER A 78 -16.47 31.04 44.46
N GLN A 79 -15.23 31.51 44.54
CA GLN A 79 -14.49 31.96 43.36
C GLN A 79 -14.14 30.79 42.43
N ALA A 80 -13.81 29.62 42.98
CA ALA A 80 -13.64 28.39 42.20
C ALA A 80 -14.94 27.97 41.49
N MET A 81 -16.10 28.05 42.15
CA MET A 81 -17.40 27.76 41.54
C MET A 81 -17.74 28.73 40.40
N GLN A 82 -17.56 30.04 40.59
CA GLN A 82 -17.82 31.04 39.53
C GLN A 82 -16.89 30.87 38.33
N THR A 83 -15.62 30.56 38.58
CA THR A 83 -14.64 30.31 37.50
C THR A 83 -14.96 29.02 36.77
N MET A 84 -15.41 27.99 37.48
CA MET A 84 -15.85 26.73 36.89
C MET A 84 -17.11 26.90 36.04
N GLU A 85 -18.07 27.69 36.50
CA GLU A 85 -19.33 27.98 35.78
C GLU A 85 -19.06 28.78 34.49
N SER A 86 -18.18 29.78 34.55
CA SER A 86 -17.74 30.52 33.35
C SER A 86 -16.97 29.63 32.37
N ARG A 87 -16.09 28.75 32.86
CA ARG A 87 -15.37 27.76 32.03
C ARG A 87 -16.32 26.76 31.39
N LEU A 88 -17.31 26.26 32.13
CA LEU A 88 -18.33 25.34 31.63
C LEU A 88 -19.18 26.00 30.54
N GLY A 89 -19.60 27.26 30.74
CA GLY A 89 -20.32 28.02 29.71
C GLY A 89 -19.49 28.20 28.44
N HIS A 90 -18.20 28.54 28.57
CA HIS A 90 -17.32 28.73 27.42
C HIS A 90 -17.01 27.42 26.68
N VAL A 91 -16.82 26.31 27.42
CA VAL A 91 -16.61 24.97 26.86
C VAL A 91 -17.88 24.48 26.16
N GLN A 92 -19.06 24.70 26.74
CA GLN A 92 -20.33 24.35 26.13
C GLN A 92 -20.53 25.10 24.82
N GLN A 93 -20.25 26.41 24.80
CA GLN A 93 -20.41 27.23 23.61
C GLN A 93 -19.40 26.87 22.51
N GLN A 94 -18.12 26.65 22.86
CA GLN A 94 -17.13 26.16 21.91
C GLN A 94 -17.46 24.77 21.35
N MET A 95 -18.04 23.89 22.18
CA MET A 95 -18.47 22.57 21.74
C MET A 95 -19.67 22.68 20.79
N GLN A 96 -20.61 23.58 21.05
CA GLN A 96 -21.75 23.84 20.18
C GLN A 96 -21.34 24.43 18.82
N ASP A 97 -20.40 25.38 18.81
CA ASP A 97 -19.85 25.95 17.58
C ASP A 97 -19.09 24.91 16.75
N LYS A 98 -18.24 24.08 17.39
CA LYS A 98 -17.51 23.01 16.71
C LYS A 98 -18.44 21.91 16.18
N LEU A 99 -19.51 21.58 16.91
CA LEU A 99 -20.51 20.62 16.46
C LEU A 99 -21.31 21.18 15.27
N HIS A 100 -21.68 22.45 15.28
CA HIS A 100 -22.36 23.09 14.14
C HIS A 100 -21.45 23.22 12.92
N GLU A 101 -20.20 23.61 13.10
CA GLU A 101 -19.23 23.70 11.99
C GLU A 101 -18.94 22.30 11.41
N GLY A 102 -18.78 21.29 12.27
CA GLY A 102 -18.61 19.89 11.87
C GLY A 102 -19.83 19.34 11.14
N ALA A 103 -21.04 19.62 11.63
CA ALA A 103 -22.29 19.21 10.97
C ALA A 103 -22.45 19.87 9.59
N MET A 104 -22.12 21.16 9.45
CA MET A 104 -22.18 21.88 8.17
C MET A 104 -21.14 21.38 7.18
N LYS A 105 -19.91 21.09 7.62
CA LYS A 105 -18.87 20.47 6.78
C LYS A 105 -19.28 19.08 6.31
N ASN A 106 -19.83 18.26 7.20
CA ASN A 106 -20.35 16.93 6.84
C ASN A 106 -21.53 17.02 5.88
N ALA A 107 -22.48 17.94 6.10
CA ALA A 107 -23.62 18.13 5.19
C ALA A 107 -23.17 18.54 3.78
N ARG A 108 -22.17 19.43 3.66
CA ARG A 108 -21.59 19.81 2.36
C ARG A 108 -20.86 18.65 1.69
N ALA A 109 -20.04 17.90 2.44
CA ALA A 109 -19.34 16.73 1.91
C ALA A 109 -20.30 15.64 1.44
N LEU A 110 -21.40 15.43 2.17
CA LEU A 110 -22.46 14.49 1.78
C LEU A 110 -23.23 14.97 0.54
N ALA A 111 -23.53 16.26 0.43
CA ALA A 111 -24.17 16.83 -0.76
C ALA A 111 -23.28 16.69 -2.02
N GLU A 112 -21.97 16.97 -1.88
CA GLU A 112 -21.01 16.82 -2.98
C GLU A 112 -20.83 15.34 -3.37
N LEU A 113 -20.79 14.43 -2.38
CA LEU A 113 -20.80 12.99 -2.64
C LEU A 113 -22.08 12.55 -3.35
N GLN A 114 -23.24 13.07 -2.95
CA GLN A 114 -24.52 12.74 -3.56
C GLN A 114 -24.59 13.25 -5.02
N GLU A 115 -24.05 14.42 -5.30
CA GLU A 115 -23.96 14.97 -6.67
C GLU A 115 -23.00 14.16 -7.55
N ARG A 116 -21.79 13.85 -7.04
CA ARG A 116 -20.84 12.98 -7.75
C ARG A 116 -21.38 11.56 -7.96
N LEU A 117 -22.10 11.00 -6.99
CA LEU A 117 -22.75 9.71 -7.13
C LEU A 117 -23.90 9.79 -8.13
N LYS A 118 -24.68 10.87 -8.16
CA LYS A 118 -25.73 11.09 -9.16
C LYS A 118 -25.13 11.17 -10.58
N ASP A 119 -24.06 11.93 -10.78
CA ASP A 119 -23.37 12.03 -12.07
C ASP A 119 -22.74 10.69 -12.50
N THR A 120 -22.16 9.96 -11.55
CA THR A 120 -21.57 8.64 -11.82
C THR A 120 -22.65 7.60 -12.13
N LEU A 121 -23.77 7.60 -11.40
CA LEU A 121 -24.89 6.70 -11.64
C LEU A 121 -25.63 7.05 -12.92
N GLN A 122 -25.85 8.33 -13.23
CA GLN A 122 -26.50 8.77 -14.46
C GLN A 122 -25.60 8.49 -15.69
N GLY A 123 -24.31 8.78 -15.61
CA GLY A 123 -23.34 8.43 -16.64
C GLY A 123 -23.15 6.91 -16.80
N SER A 124 -23.20 6.15 -15.70
CA SER A 124 -23.19 4.69 -15.72
C SER A 124 -24.47 4.11 -16.32
N ASN A 125 -25.63 4.69 -16.02
CA ASN A 125 -26.91 4.27 -16.57
C ASN A 125 -27.03 4.58 -18.06
N GLU A 126 -26.52 5.73 -18.52
CA GLU A 126 -26.43 6.05 -19.95
C GLU A 126 -25.46 5.12 -20.70
N LYS A 127 -24.29 4.84 -20.12
CA LYS A 127 -23.35 3.86 -20.68
C LYS A 127 -23.90 2.45 -20.68
N THR A 128 -24.62 2.06 -19.63
CA THR A 128 -25.26 0.74 -19.51
C THR A 128 -26.43 0.62 -20.46
N THR A 129 -27.25 1.67 -20.62
CA THR A 129 -28.33 1.70 -21.61
C THR A 129 -27.77 1.64 -23.01
N LYS A 130 -26.75 2.44 -23.36
CA LYS A 130 -26.07 2.34 -24.67
C LYS A 130 -25.45 0.97 -24.90
N SER A 131 -24.82 0.38 -23.88
CA SER A 131 -24.26 -0.96 -23.97
C SER A 131 -25.33 -2.03 -24.11
N LEU A 132 -26.47 -1.89 -23.42
CA LEU A 132 -27.63 -2.78 -23.54
C LEU A 132 -28.31 -2.62 -24.90
N THR A 133 -28.43 -1.41 -25.45
CA THR A 133 -28.94 -1.17 -26.81
C THR A 133 -27.97 -1.76 -27.84
N GLN A 134 -26.65 -1.59 -27.69
CA GLN A 134 -25.65 -2.22 -28.54
C GLN A 134 -25.64 -3.76 -28.38
N LEU A 135 -25.87 -4.29 -27.18
CA LEU A 135 -26.01 -5.72 -26.93
C LEU A 135 -27.32 -6.25 -27.52
N GLN A 136 -28.41 -5.47 -27.50
CA GLN A 136 -29.69 -5.82 -28.09
C GLN A 136 -29.61 -5.78 -29.63
N GLU A 137 -28.91 -4.80 -30.21
CA GLU A 137 -28.55 -4.79 -31.64
C GLU A 137 -27.68 -6.01 -32.00
N ARG A 138 -26.70 -6.37 -31.17
CA ARG A 138 -25.90 -7.59 -31.34
C ARG A 138 -26.72 -8.87 -31.16
N LEU A 139 -27.71 -8.90 -30.26
CA LEU A 139 -28.64 -10.03 -30.08
C LEU A 139 -29.59 -10.18 -31.27
N VAL A 140 -30.08 -9.09 -31.85
CA VAL A 140 -30.79 -9.10 -33.15
C VAL A 140 -29.88 -9.57 -34.29
N THR A 141 -28.56 -9.37 -34.16
CA THR A 141 -27.56 -9.94 -35.07
C THR A 141 -27.34 -11.44 -34.81
N ILE A 142 -27.58 -11.93 -33.60
CA ILE A 142 -27.51 -13.36 -33.23
C ILE A 142 -28.75 -14.13 -33.73
N ASP A 143 -29.95 -13.54 -33.71
CA ASP A 143 -31.13 -14.13 -34.38
C ASP A 143 -30.94 -14.20 -35.91
N LYS A 144 -30.24 -13.22 -36.50
CA LYS A 144 -29.76 -13.31 -37.90
C LYS A 144 -28.67 -14.37 -38.08
N ALA A 145 -27.85 -14.64 -37.07
CA ALA A 145 -26.85 -15.71 -37.11
C ALA A 145 -27.50 -17.10 -37.05
N GLN A 146 -28.60 -17.28 -36.31
CA GLN A 146 -29.38 -18.53 -36.31
C GLN A 146 -30.08 -18.79 -37.65
N MET A 147 -30.66 -17.77 -38.28
CA MET A 147 -31.13 -17.88 -39.68
C MET A 147 -29.99 -18.16 -40.67
N ASN A 148 -28.76 -17.71 -40.39
CA ASN A 148 -27.59 -18.02 -41.21
C ASN A 148 -27.06 -19.45 -41.02
N ILE A 149 -27.43 -20.17 -39.94
CA ILE A 149 -27.08 -21.59 -39.77
C ILE A 149 -27.97 -22.48 -40.66
N GLU A 150 -29.27 -22.17 -40.80
CA GLU A 150 -30.12 -22.81 -41.83
C GLU A 150 -29.66 -22.42 -43.25
N LYS A 151 -29.20 -21.18 -43.45
CA LYS A 151 -28.62 -20.73 -44.73
C LYS A 151 -27.22 -21.29 -45.03
N LEU A 152 -26.49 -21.80 -44.04
CA LEU A 152 -25.18 -22.42 -44.26
C LEU A 152 -25.30 -23.74 -45.04
N SER A 153 -26.45 -24.43 -44.95
CA SER A 153 -26.77 -25.56 -45.83
C SER A 153 -27.31 -25.14 -47.21
N GLY A 154 -27.82 -23.91 -47.35
CA GLY A 154 -28.43 -23.40 -48.59
C GLY A 154 -27.54 -22.53 -49.50
N ASN A 155 -26.45 -21.95 -48.98
CA ASN A 155 -25.59 -21.02 -49.72
C ASN A 155 -24.60 -21.69 -50.69
N VAL A 156 -24.76 -22.99 -50.99
CA VAL A 156 -24.03 -23.64 -52.09
C VAL A 156 -24.57 -23.19 -53.46
N LEU A 157 -25.83 -22.73 -53.55
CA LEU A 157 -26.49 -22.45 -54.82
C LEU A 157 -26.19 -21.07 -55.43
N SER A 158 -25.87 -20.05 -54.62
CA SER A 158 -25.50 -18.70 -55.12
C SER A 158 -24.02 -18.58 -55.50
N LEU A 159 -23.19 -19.55 -55.14
CA LEU A 159 -21.75 -19.59 -55.44
C LEU A 159 -21.43 -20.33 -56.74
N GLN A 160 -22.37 -21.08 -57.31
CA GLN A 160 -22.14 -21.89 -58.53
C GLN A 160 -21.73 -21.03 -59.74
N ASP A 161 -22.25 -19.81 -59.88
CA ASP A 161 -21.92 -18.93 -61.01
C ASP A 161 -20.51 -18.34 -60.93
N ILE A 162 -20.04 -17.98 -59.73
CA ILE A 162 -18.67 -17.46 -59.49
C ILE A 162 -17.63 -18.59 -59.53
N LEU A 163 -18.04 -19.81 -59.15
CA LEU A 163 -17.20 -21.00 -59.08
C LEU A 163 -17.11 -21.78 -60.40
N SER A 164 -17.70 -21.29 -61.50
CA SER A 164 -17.69 -22.00 -62.79
C SER A 164 -16.29 -22.12 -63.43
N ASN A 165 -15.39 -21.14 -63.25
CA ASN A 165 -14.04 -21.11 -63.83
C ASN A 165 -12.94 -21.36 -62.77
N LYS A 166 -11.93 -22.19 -63.10
CA LYS A 166 -10.78 -22.50 -62.24
C LYS A 166 -10.04 -21.24 -61.75
N GLN A 167 -9.95 -20.20 -62.58
CA GLN A 167 -9.26 -18.96 -62.22
C GLN A 167 -10.06 -18.12 -61.23
N THR A 168 -11.38 -18.01 -61.38
CA THR A 168 -12.24 -17.29 -60.43
C THR A 168 -12.33 -18.02 -59.09
N ARG A 169 -12.30 -19.36 -59.10
CA ARG A 169 -12.16 -20.17 -57.87
C ARG A 169 -10.88 -19.88 -57.09
N GLY A 170 -9.75 -19.83 -57.79
CA GLY A 170 -8.45 -19.48 -57.18
C GLY A 170 -8.49 -18.08 -56.55
N ALA A 171 -8.99 -17.09 -57.31
CA ALA A 171 -9.14 -15.72 -56.83
C ALA A 171 -10.08 -15.62 -55.61
N PHE A 172 -11.18 -16.38 -55.57
CA PHE A 172 -12.07 -16.42 -54.40
C PHE A 172 -11.34 -16.94 -53.15
N GLY A 173 -10.56 -18.01 -53.31
CA GLY A 173 -9.76 -18.56 -52.22
C GLY A 173 -8.71 -17.56 -51.70
N GLU A 174 -8.05 -16.82 -52.59
CA GLU A 174 -7.10 -15.77 -52.22
C GLU A 174 -7.77 -14.57 -51.53
N ILE A 175 -8.92 -14.10 -52.04
CA ILE A 175 -9.67 -12.99 -51.43
C ILE A 175 -10.11 -13.35 -50.02
N GLN A 176 -10.64 -14.57 -49.82
CA GLN A 176 -11.07 -15.02 -48.50
C GLN A 176 -9.89 -15.15 -47.53
N LEU A 177 -8.75 -15.68 -47.98
CA LEU A 177 -7.52 -15.73 -47.18
C LEU A 177 -7.07 -14.32 -46.79
N ASN A 178 -7.06 -13.38 -47.75
CA ASN A 178 -6.64 -12.01 -47.50
C ASN A 178 -7.51 -11.32 -46.44
N ASP A 179 -8.83 -11.47 -46.53
CA ASP A 179 -9.78 -10.90 -45.56
C ASP A 179 -9.55 -11.47 -44.15
N ILE A 180 -9.33 -12.78 -44.03
CA ILE A 180 -9.03 -13.43 -42.75
C ILE A 180 -7.71 -12.90 -42.17
N VAL A 181 -6.65 -12.83 -42.97
CA VAL A 181 -5.33 -12.36 -42.54
C VAL A 181 -5.37 -10.90 -42.12
N GLN A 182 -6.01 -10.03 -42.90
CA GLN A 182 -6.16 -8.60 -42.59
C GLN A 182 -6.91 -8.35 -41.28
N LYS A 183 -7.91 -9.19 -40.96
CA LYS A 183 -8.65 -9.09 -39.70
C LYS A 183 -7.87 -9.67 -38.51
N ALA A 184 -7.07 -10.70 -38.75
CA ALA A 184 -6.39 -11.43 -37.68
C ALA A 184 -5.00 -10.88 -37.33
N MET A 185 -4.27 -10.29 -38.28
CA MET A 185 -2.86 -9.93 -38.11
C MET A 185 -2.64 -8.43 -38.32
N PRO A 186 -1.66 -7.81 -37.62
CA PRO A 186 -1.30 -6.43 -37.88
C PRO A 186 -0.62 -6.30 -39.26
N PRO A 187 -0.73 -5.14 -39.95
CA PRO A 187 -0.29 -4.97 -41.34
C PRO A 187 1.20 -5.20 -41.60
N ASP A 188 2.02 -5.06 -40.55
CA ASP A 188 3.48 -5.25 -40.58
C ASP A 188 3.90 -6.72 -40.37
N ALA A 189 2.96 -7.60 -40.03
CA ALA A 189 3.22 -9.00 -39.71
C ALA A 189 2.91 -9.97 -40.86
N TYR A 190 2.54 -9.48 -42.04
CA TYR A 190 2.29 -10.35 -43.19
C TYR A 190 2.63 -9.68 -44.51
N ARG A 191 2.79 -10.51 -45.55
CA ARG A 191 2.96 -10.07 -46.93
C ARG A 191 2.17 -10.99 -47.87
N PHE A 192 1.28 -10.42 -48.66
CA PHE A 192 0.60 -11.16 -49.72
C PHE A 192 1.50 -11.30 -50.94
N GLN A 193 1.32 -12.40 -51.69
CA GLN A 193 2.03 -12.67 -52.94
C GLN A 193 3.56 -12.55 -52.79
N ALA A 194 4.08 -13.03 -51.65
CA ALA A 194 5.50 -12.96 -51.31
C ALA A 194 6.30 -13.92 -52.20
N THR A 195 7.41 -13.44 -52.76
CA THR A 195 8.34 -14.28 -53.54
C THR A 195 9.49 -14.71 -52.64
N LEU A 196 9.69 -16.02 -52.53
CA LEU A 196 10.76 -16.64 -51.74
C LEU A 196 12.08 -16.70 -52.53
N SER A 197 13.18 -17.07 -51.85
CA SER A 197 14.51 -17.16 -52.45
C SER A 197 14.59 -18.09 -53.67
N ASN A 198 13.74 -19.13 -53.70
CA ASN A 198 13.64 -20.09 -54.80
C ASN A 198 12.80 -19.59 -56.02
N GLY A 199 12.38 -18.32 -56.00
CA GLY A 199 11.57 -17.69 -57.05
C GLY A 199 10.11 -18.15 -57.08
N LYS A 200 9.67 -18.95 -56.11
CA LYS A 200 8.25 -19.33 -55.96
C LYS A 200 7.51 -18.23 -55.22
N ARG A 201 6.27 -17.99 -55.65
CA ARG A 201 5.38 -17.00 -55.06
C ARG A 201 4.31 -17.70 -54.23
N ALA A 202 4.22 -17.34 -52.96
CA ALA A 202 3.22 -17.83 -52.03
C ALA A 202 2.07 -16.82 -51.90
N ASP A 203 0.86 -17.30 -51.61
CA ASP A 203 -0.31 -16.44 -51.49
C ASP A 203 -0.20 -15.48 -50.29
N CYS A 204 0.27 -16.00 -49.15
CA CYS A 204 0.54 -15.19 -47.97
C CYS A 204 1.77 -15.71 -47.22
N LEU A 205 2.60 -14.79 -46.73
CA LEU A 205 3.70 -15.06 -45.81
C LEU A 205 3.44 -14.30 -44.50
N ILE A 206 3.35 -15.02 -43.39
CA ILE A 206 3.21 -14.44 -42.05
C ILE A 206 4.59 -14.32 -41.42
N HIS A 207 4.95 -13.12 -40.99
CA HIS A 207 6.20 -12.83 -40.30
C HIS A 207 6.06 -13.12 -38.80
N LEU A 208 6.86 -14.07 -38.31
CA LEU A 208 6.95 -14.43 -36.90
C LEU A 208 8.40 -14.42 -36.44
N PRO A 209 8.65 -14.18 -35.14
CA PRO A 209 9.97 -14.30 -34.56
C PRO A 209 10.49 -15.75 -34.66
N ASN A 210 11.81 -15.90 -34.74
CA ASN A 210 12.46 -17.21 -34.72
C ASN A 210 12.71 -17.67 -33.28
N PRO A 211 12.33 -18.90 -32.87
CA PRO A 211 11.47 -19.87 -33.58
C PRO A 211 9.95 -19.59 -33.42
N PRO A 212 9.09 -19.97 -34.39
CA PRO A 212 9.37 -20.84 -35.54
C PRO A 212 9.82 -20.11 -36.82
N GLY A 213 9.83 -18.77 -36.87
CA GLY A 213 10.15 -18.01 -38.09
C GLY A 213 8.96 -17.85 -39.05
N PRO A 214 9.17 -17.28 -40.26
CA PRO A 214 8.08 -16.93 -41.18
C PRO A 214 7.29 -18.15 -41.68
N ILE A 215 5.95 -18.10 -41.60
CA ILE A 215 5.07 -19.21 -42.01
C ILE A 215 4.35 -18.86 -43.30
N VAL A 216 4.37 -19.77 -44.27
CA VAL A 216 3.66 -19.63 -45.54
C VAL A 216 2.23 -20.17 -45.44
N ILE A 217 1.28 -19.47 -46.06
CA ILE A 217 -0.10 -19.92 -46.27
C ILE A 217 -0.39 -19.91 -47.77
N ASP A 218 -0.83 -21.05 -48.30
CA ASP A 218 -1.16 -21.23 -49.71
C ASP A 218 -2.60 -21.76 -49.83
N SER A 219 -3.40 -21.10 -50.68
CA SER A 219 -4.81 -21.38 -50.88
C SER A 219 -4.99 -22.45 -51.96
N LYS A 220 -5.71 -23.52 -51.62
CA LYS A 220 -6.00 -24.62 -52.55
C LYS A 220 -7.45 -25.05 -52.41
N PHE A 221 -8.14 -25.15 -53.54
CA PHE A 221 -9.56 -25.50 -53.55
C PHE A 221 -9.83 -26.72 -54.44
N PRO A 222 -9.80 -27.95 -53.88
CA PRO A 222 -10.10 -29.19 -54.63
C PRO A 222 -11.61 -29.38 -54.82
N LEU A 223 -12.33 -28.33 -55.23
CA LEU A 223 -13.79 -28.32 -55.30
C LEU A 223 -14.34 -29.37 -56.27
N GLU A 224 -13.74 -29.52 -57.45
CA GLU A 224 -14.22 -30.45 -58.49
C GLU A 224 -14.27 -31.90 -57.99
N ALA A 225 -13.26 -32.32 -57.23
CA ALA A 225 -13.23 -33.68 -56.67
C ALA A 225 -14.27 -33.84 -55.57
N TYR A 226 -14.51 -32.81 -54.77
CA TYR A 226 -15.57 -32.77 -53.76
C TYR A 226 -16.97 -32.80 -54.38
N GLU A 227 -17.22 -32.02 -55.44
CA GLU A 227 -18.50 -32.01 -56.17
C GLU A 227 -18.79 -33.38 -56.79
N LYS A 228 -17.78 -34.06 -57.35
CA LYS A 228 -17.92 -35.43 -57.84
C LYS A 228 -18.32 -36.42 -56.75
N ILE A 229 -17.84 -36.25 -55.51
CA ILE A 229 -18.24 -37.08 -54.37
C ILE A 229 -19.72 -36.84 -54.06
N GLN A 230 -20.14 -35.57 -54.01
CA GLN A 230 -21.52 -35.20 -53.72
C GLN A 230 -22.51 -35.61 -54.82
N ALA A 231 -22.08 -35.60 -56.07
CA ALA A 231 -22.90 -35.96 -57.23
C ALA A 231 -22.90 -37.46 -57.56
N ALA A 232 -22.08 -38.28 -56.88
CA ALA A 232 -21.97 -39.70 -57.18
C ALA A 232 -23.29 -40.43 -56.88
N GLY A 233 -23.92 -40.99 -57.92
CA GLY A 233 -25.16 -41.74 -57.80
C GLY A 233 -24.95 -43.24 -57.60
N THR A 234 -23.75 -43.74 -57.94
CA THR A 234 -23.39 -45.15 -57.80
C THR A 234 -22.15 -45.36 -56.93
N GLN A 235 -22.01 -46.56 -56.37
CA GLN A 235 -20.83 -46.91 -55.56
C GLN A 235 -19.53 -46.84 -56.38
N GLY A 236 -19.58 -47.15 -57.68
CA GLY A 236 -18.42 -47.06 -58.59
C GLY A 236 -17.96 -45.62 -58.80
N GLU A 237 -18.90 -44.70 -59.05
CA GLU A 237 -18.63 -43.27 -59.18
C GLU A 237 -18.04 -42.70 -57.89
N LEU A 238 -18.62 -43.06 -56.74
CA LEU A 238 -18.13 -42.63 -55.44
C LEU A 238 -16.68 -43.06 -55.21
N GLN A 239 -16.35 -44.34 -55.49
CA GLN A 239 -14.97 -44.83 -55.35
C GLN A 239 -14.00 -44.13 -56.30
N SER A 240 -14.45 -43.75 -57.50
CA SER A 240 -13.63 -42.95 -58.42
C SER A 240 -13.40 -41.54 -57.88
N ALA A 241 -14.46 -40.86 -57.45
CA ALA A 241 -14.39 -39.49 -56.92
C ALA A 241 -13.53 -39.38 -55.66
N VAL A 242 -13.62 -40.37 -54.76
CA VAL A 242 -12.76 -40.48 -53.58
C VAL A 242 -11.28 -40.61 -53.97
N ARG A 243 -10.96 -41.41 -54.99
CA ARG A 243 -9.57 -41.55 -55.50
C ARG A 243 -9.05 -40.25 -56.11
N ASP A 244 -9.90 -39.54 -56.86
CA ASP A 244 -9.57 -38.23 -57.43
C ASP A 244 -9.27 -37.21 -56.31
N MET A 245 -10.11 -37.16 -55.28
CA MET A 245 -9.93 -36.26 -54.13
C MET A 245 -8.62 -36.52 -53.39
N LYS A 246 -8.31 -37.80 -53.10
CA LYS A 246 -7.02 -38.19 -52.49
C LYS A 246 -5.84 -37.72 -53.33
N THR A 247 -5.91 -37.94 -54.63
CA THR A 247 -4.81 -37.60 -55.55
C THR A 247 -4.61 -36.09 -55.63
N ALA A 248 -5.69 -35.32 -55.74
CA ALA A 248 -5.64 -33.86 -55.80
C ALA A 248 -5.04 -33.24 -54.53
N VAL A 249 -5.51 -33.66 -53.36
CA VAL A 249 -5.05 -33.12 -52.08
C VAL A 249 -3.59 -33.51 -51.81
N ARG A 250 -3.18 -34.76 -52.09
CA ARG A 250 -1.77 -35.17 -51.98
C ARG A 250 -0.84 -34.35 -52.88
N ALA A 251 -1.27 -34.09 -54.11
CA ALA A 251 -0.49 -33.27 -55.04
C ALA A 251 -0.29 -31.84 -54.50
N HIS A 252 -1.31 -31.27 -53.87
CA HIS A 252 -1.22 -29.96 -53.21
C HIS A 252 -0.29 -29.97 -52.00
N ILE A 253 -0.43 -30.95 -51.10
CA ILE A 253 0.45 -31.12 -49.93
C ILE A 253 1.92 -31.19 -50.36
N ARG A 254 2.24 -32.06 -51.32
CA ARG A 254 3.62 -32.21 -51.82
C ARG A 254 4.13 -30.91 -52.43
N ALA A 255 3.32 -30.26 -53.28
CA ALA A 255 3.71 -29.00 -53.91
C ALA A 255 3.96 -27.89 -52.88
N ILE A 256 3.16 -27.80 -51.82
CA ILE A 256 3.34 -26.80 -50.76
C ILE A 256 4.62 -27.10 -49.96
N SER A 257 4.80 -28.36 -49.55
CA SER A 257 5.97 -28.80 -48.79
C SER A 257 7.27 -28.51 -49.54
N GLU A 258 7.36 -28.90 -50.81
CA GLU A 258 8.56 -28.74 -51.64
C GLU A 258 8.87 -27.29 -52.01
N ARG A 259 7.84 -26.44 -52.17
CA ARG A 259 8.03 -25.07 -52.67
C ARG A 259 8.23 -24.04 -51.56
N TYR A 260 7.69 -24.30 -50.37
CA TYR A 260 7.55 -23.26 -49.36
C TYR A 260 8.18 -23.58 -48.02
N ILE A 261 8.64 -24.83 -47.79
CA ILE A 261 9.39 -25.18 -46.59
C ILE A 261 10.88 -25.16 -46.94
N ILE A 262 11.52 -24.03 -46.67
CA ILE A 262 12.92 -23.75 -47.01
C ILE A 262 13.70 -23.52 -45.72
N ASP A 263 14.71 -24.36 -45.49
CA ASP A 263 15.55 -24.29 -44.29
C ASP A 263 16.27 -22.93 -44.19
N GLY A 264 16.24 -22.33 -43.01
CA GLY A 264 16.80 -21.00 -42.74
C GLY A 264 16.01 -19.80 -43.28
N GLU A 265 14.95 -20.00 -44.07
CA GLU A 265 14.12 -18.92 -44.63
C GLU A 265 12.69 -18.94 -44.09
N THR A 266 12.04 -20.10 -44.07
CA THR A 266 10.67 -20.30 -43.58
C THR A 266 10.67 -21.24 -42.39
N ALA A 267 9.56 -21.24 -41.65
CA ALA A 267 9.34 -22.20 -40.57
C ALA A 267 9.37 -23.65 -41.07
N ASP A 268 9.54 -24.58 -40.12
CA ASP A 268 9.42 -26.04 -40.30
C ASP A 268 7.98 -26.50 -40.59
N GLY A 269 7.18 -25.68 -41.25
CA GLY A 269 5.90 -26.08 -41.80
C GLY A 269 5.13 -24.93 -42.45
N ALA A 270 4.10 -25.31 -43.21
CA ALA A 270 3.26 -24.40 -43.98
C ALA A 270 1.78 -24.72 -43.77
N LEU A 271 0.91 -23.76 -44.05
CA LEU A 271 -0.53 -23.92 -43.99
C LEU A 271 -1.12 -24.09 -45.40
N MET A 272 -1.90 -25.15 -45.60
CA MET A 272 -2.76 -25.29 -46.77
C MET A 272 -4.17 -24.81 -46.42
N PHE A 273 -4.55 -23.66 -46.96
CA PHE A 273 -5.85 -23.06 -46.74
C PHE A 273 -6.90 -23.61 -47.70
N LEU A 274 -7.95 -24.21 -47.15
CA LEU A 274 -9.13 -24.67 -47.88
C LEU A 274 -10.25 -23.64 -47.69
N PRO A 275 -10.69 -22.92 -48.75
CA PRO A 275 -11.70 -21.86 -48.64
C PRO A 275 -13.15 -22.39 -48.51
N SER A 276 -13.33 -23.53 -47.84
CA SER A 276 -14.63 -24.16 -47.59
C SER A 276 -14.58 -25.05 -46.34
N GLU A 277 -15.44 -24.76 -45.37
CA GLU A 277 -15.61 -25.60 -44.18
C GLU A 277 -16.12 -27.00 -44.53
N ALA A 278 -17.00 -27.11 -45.54
CA ALA A 278 -17.56 -28.39 -45.97
C ALA A 278 -16.47 -29.33 -46.53
N VAL A 279 -15.58 -28.80 -47.37
CA VAL A 279 -14.45 -29.58 -47.92
C VAL A 279 -13.48 -29.99 -46.82
N TYR A 280 -13.21 -29.09 -45.86
CA TYR A 280 -12.35 -29.39 -44.72
C TYR A 280 -12.94 -30.50 -43.82
N ALA A 281 -14.24 -30.43 -43.52
CA ALA A 281 -14.94 -31.42 -42.72
C ALA A 281 -14.96 -32.80 -43.40
N GLU A 282 -15.26 -32.83 -44.70
CA GLU A 282 -15.23 -34.04 -45.51
C GLU A 282 -13.84 -34.70 -45.49
N LEU A 283 -12.79 -33.88 -45.64
CA LEU A 283 -11.40 -34.35 -45.62
C LEU A 283 -11.05 -35.00 -44.27
N HIS A 284 -11.42 -34.39 -43.15
CA HIS A 284 -11.11 -34.91 -41.83
C HIS A 284 -11.98 -36.11 -41.44
N ALA A 285 -13.20 -36.20 -41.96
CA ALA A 285 -14.10 -37.32 -41.71
C ALA A 285 -13.69 -38.59 -42.48
N ASN A 286 -13.39 -38.46 -43.78
CA ASN A 286 -13.30 -39.60 -44.69
C ASN A 286 -11.89 -39.84 -45.26
N PHE A 287 -10.96 -38.90 -45.08
CA PHE A 287 -9.62 -38.94 -45.70
C PHE A 287 -8.49 -38.79 -44.67
N GLY A 288 -8.65 -39.44 -43.52
CA GLY A 288 -7.68 -39.37 -42.42
C GLY A 288 -6.26 -39.86 -42.79
N ASP A 289 -6.11 -40.68 -43.82
CA ASP A 289 -4.79 -41.06 -44.37
C ASP A 289 -4.08 -39.86 -45.01
N VAL A 290 -4.79 -39.09 -45.84
CA VAL A 290 -4.23 -37.91 -46.52
C VAL A 290 -3.93 -36.79 -45.52
N VAL A 291 -4.76 -36.63 -44.49
CA VAL A 291 -4.52 -35.66 -43.42
C VAL A 291 -3.21 -35.98 -42.69
N ARG A 292 -2.96 -37.25 -42.35
CA ARG A 292 -1.69 -37.69 -41.74
C ARG A 292 -0.49 -37.46 -42.64
N GLU A 293 -0.61 -37.78 -43.93
CA GLU A 293 0.43 -37.46 -44.91
C GLU A 293 0.74 -35.95 -44.95
N GLY A 294 -0.26 -35.10 -44.74
CA GLY A 294 -0.08 -33.65 -44.57
C GLY A 294 0.80 -33.31 -43.37
N PHE A 295 0.52 -33.89 -42.20
CA PHE A 295 1.35 -33.72 -41.01
C PHE A 295 2.79 -34.20 -41.22
N ASP A 296 2.98 -35.38 -41.82
CA ASP A 296 4.30 -35.94 -42.13
C ASP A 296 5.09 -35.04 -43.10
N ALA A 297 4.39 -34.41 -44.05
CA ALA A 297 4.95 -33.43 -44.97
C ALA A 297 5.11 -32.02 -44.37
N ARG A 298 4.79 -31.83 -43.08
CA ARG A 298 4.80 -30.54 -42.37
C ARG A 298 3.87 -29.49 -43.00
N VAL A 299 2.75 -29.93 -43.56
CA VAL A 299 1.70 -29.09 -44.15
C VAL A 299 0.40 -29.28 -43.37
N TRP A 300 0.01 -28.24 -42.65
CA TRP A 300 -1.24 -28.25 -41.87
C TRP A 300 -2.40 -27.72 -42.70
N ILE A 301 -3.44 -28.54 -42.79
CA ILE A 301 -4.65 -28.20 -43.53
C ILE A 301 -5.54 -27.36 -42.62
N VAL A 302 -5.98 -26.19 -43.10
CA VAL A 302 -6.82 -25.27 -42.34
C VAL A 302 -8.00 -24.78 -43.18
N SER A 303 -9.15 -24.65 -42.55
CA SER A 303 -10.36 -24.00 -43.04
C SER A 303 -10.43 -22.51 -42.61
N PRO A 304 -11.44 -21.72 -43.02
CA PRO A 304 -11.60 -20.34 -42.57
C PRO A 304 -11.56 -20.15 -41.05
N THR A 305 -12.31 -20.97 -40.31
CA THR A 305 -12.39 -20.89 -38.84
C THR A 305 -11.10 -21.31 -38.16
N THR A 306 -10.48 -22.39 -38.61
CA THR A 306 -9.22 -22.88 -38.04
C THR A 306 -8.05 -21.98 -38.41
N CYS A 307 -8.00 -21.44 -39.62
CA CYS A 307 -7.02 -20.43 -40.03
C CYS A 307 -7.12 -19.17 -39.16
N MET A 308 -8.34 -18.65 -38.95
CA MET A 308 -8.57 -17.52 -38.04
C MET A 308 -8.07 -17.81 -36.62
N ALA A 309 -8.36 -19.01 -36.08
CA ALA A 309 -7.87 -19.41 -34.77
C ALA A 309 -6.34 -19.48 -34.71
N THR A 310 -5.72 -20.11 -35.71
CA THR A 310 -4.26 -20.23 -35.81
C THR A 310 -3.59 -18.87 -35.92
N LEU A 311 -4.10 -17.96 -36.74
CA LEU A 311 -3.59 -16.59 -36.87
C LEU A 311 -3.75 -15.79 -35.57
N ASN A 312 -4.85 -15.96 -34.84
CA ASN A 312 -5.02 -15.33 -33.53
C ASN A 312 -3.97 -15.81 -32.52
N THR A 313 -3.63 -17.11 -32.54
CA THR A 313 -2.54 -17.67 -31.73
C THR A 313 -1.19 -17.10 -32.15
N MET A 314 -0.91 -17.02 -33.46
CA MET A 314 0.30 -16.39 -33.99
C MET A 314 0.42 -14.91 -33.59
N ARG A 315 -0.69 -14.16 -33.61
CA ARG A 315 -0.73 -12.77 -33.14
C ARG A 315 -0.37 -12.67 -31.66
N ALA A 316 -0.84 -13.59 -30.82
CA ALA A 316 -0.50 -13.61 -29.40
C ALA A 316 1.01 -13.84 -29.19
N VAL A 317 1.62 -14.76 -29.95
CA VAL A 317 3.07 -14.99 -29.96
C VAL A 317 3.83 -13.74 -30.39
N LEU A 318 3.39 -13.08 -31.46
CA LEU A 318 4.00 -11.84 -31.93
C LEU A 318 3.94 -10.72 -30.87
N LYS A 319 2.81 -10.59 -30.18
CA LYS A 319 2.65 -9.63 -29.09
C LYS A 319 3.61 -9.92 -27.94
N ASP A 320 3.75 -11.18 -27.54
CA ASP A 320 4.68 -11.59 -26.49
C ASP A 320 6.14 -11.29 -26.86
N ALA A 321 6.54 -11.59 -28.10
CA ALA A 321 7.88 -11.32 -28.59
C ALA A 321 8.21 -9.81 -28.60
N ARG A 322 7.28 -8.97 -29.10
CA ARG A 322 7.44 -7.50 -29.06
C ARG A 322 7.54 -7.00 -27.62
N MET A 323 6.75 -7.54 -26.69
CA MET A 323 6.81 -7.16 -25.28
C MET A 323 8.17 -7.50 -24.65
N LYS A 324 8.74 -8.67 -24.97
CA LYS A 324 10.08 -9.07 -24.50
C LYS A 324 11.19 -8.15 -25.04
N GLU A 325 11.11 -7.77 -26.31
CA GLU A 325 12.07 -6.83 -26.91
C GLU A 325 12.04 -5.46 -26.20
N GLN A 326 10.85 -4.91 -25.98
CA GLN A 326 10.67 -3.65 -25.26
C GLN A 326 11.15 -3.74 -23.80
N ALA A 327 10.89 -4.86 -23.11
CA ALA A 327 11.41 -5.08 -21.76
C ALA A 327 12.95 -5.10 -21.71
N GLY A 328 13.60 -5.66 -22.74
CA GLY A 328 15.05 -5.60 -22.90
C GLY A 328 15.57 -4.17 -23.04
N ALA A 329 14.88 -3.35 -23.85
CA ALA A 329 15.20 -1.92 -24.01
C ALA A 329 15.06 -1.15 -22.69
N ILE A 330 13.94 -1.35 -21.97
CA ILE A 330 13.70 -0.75 -20.65
C ILE A 330 14.78 -1.15 -19.66
N ARG A 331 15.18 -2.43 -19.62
CA ARG A 331 16.24 -2.91 -18.72
C ARG A 331 17.58 -2.26 -19.01
N LYS A 332 17.89 -1.98 -20.28
CA LYS A 332 19.10 -1.25 -20.68
C LYS A 332 19.06 0.21 -20.19
N GLU A 333 17.95 0.90 -20.39
CA GLU A 333 17.76 2.28 -19.91
C GLU A 333 17.80 2.38 -18.38
N LEU A 334 17.18 1.45 -17.66
CA LEU A 334 17.28 1.38 -16.20
C LEU A 334 18.72 1.16 -15.72
N GLY A 335 19.52 0.39 -16.46
CA GLY A 335 20.94 0.23 -16.17
C GLY A 335 21.75 1.52 -16.35
N LEU A 336 21.39 2.35 -17.32
CA LEU A 336 22.01 3.68 -17.49
C LEU A 336 21.59 4.63 -16.37
N LEU A 337 20.30 4.65 -16.03
CA LEU A 337 19.77 5.45 -14.92
C LEU A 337 20.44 5.09 -13.59
N ASN A 338 20.64 3.80 -13.30
CA ASN A 338 21.33 3.37 -12.08
C ASN A 338 22.76 3.92 -12.00
N LYS A 339 23.50 3.92 -13.12
CA LYS A 339 24.85 4.51 -13.18
C LYS A 339 24.84 6.03 -12.97
N ASP A 340 23.78 6.71 -13.39
CA ASP A 340 23.63 8.15 -13.14
C ASP A 340 23.33 8.42 -11.66
N VAL A 341 22.50 7.58 -11.02
CA VAL A 341 22.23 7.64 -9.57
C VAL A 341 23.50 7.37 -8.76
N GLU A 342 24.29 6.35 -9.08
CA GLU A 342 25.58 6.08 -8.43
C GLU A 342 26.53 7.29 -8.55
N ARG A 343 26.59 7.93 -9.72
CA ARG A 343 27.38 9.16 -9.91
C ARG A 343 26.86 10.33 -9.07
N LEU A 344 25.54 10.44 -8.91
CA LEU A 344 24.93 11.46 -8.05
C LEU A 344 25.27 11.20 -6.58
N GLU A 345 25.16 9.97 -6.09
CA GLU A 345 25.53 9.60 -4.72
C GLU A 345 26.98 9.97 -4.40
N VAL A 346 27.92 9.67 -5.30
CA VAL A 346 29.33 10.06 -5.14
C VAL A 346 29.49 11.57 -5.05
N ARG A 347 28.80 12.34 -5.91
CA ARG A 347 28.86 13.81 -5.90
C ARG A 347 28.27 14.40 -4.63
N VAL A 348 27.12 13.88 -4.18
CA VAL A 348 26.48 14.30 -2.93
C VAL A 348 27.35 13.96 -1.72
N GLY A 349 27.95 12.77 -1.69
CA GLY A 349 28.89 12.39 -0.62
C GLY A 349 30.15 13.27 -0.58
N ASN A 350 30.65 13.72 -1.73
CA ASN A 350 31.74 14.70 -1.78
C ASN A 350 31.29 16.09 -1.31
N LEU A 351 30.08 16.51 -1.67
CA LEU A 351 29.51 17.78 -1.24
C LEU A 351 29.30 17.81 0.28
N ASP A 352 28.77 16.72 0.86
CA ASP A 352 28.59 16.56 2.31
C ASP A 352 29.94 16.68 3.06
N ARG A 353 31.00 16.04 2.55
CA ARG A 353 32.37 16.24 3.09
C ARG A 353 32.81 17.70 3.07
N HIS A 354 32.55 18.43 1.98
CA HIS A 354 32.91 19.84 1.89
C HIS A 354 32.12 20.71 2.87
N PHE A 355 30.82 20.46 3.05
CA PHE A 355 30.03 21.16 4.07
C PHE A 355 30.49 20.86 5.49
N GLY A 356 30.83 19.60 5.78
CA GLY A 356 31.42 19.22 7.07
C GLY A 356 32.73 19.96 7.35
N GLN A 357 33.59 20.10 6.33
CA GLN A 357 34.83 20.88 6.45
C GLN A 357 34.55 22.38 6.66
N ALA A 358 33.66 22.98 5.85
CA ALA A 358 33.30 24.39 5.98
C ALA A 358 32.66 24.70 7.34
N ALA A 359 31.81 23.82 7.86
CA ALA A 359 31.21 23.96 9.19
C ALA A 359 32.27 23.96 10.29
N LYS A 360 33.29 23.09 10.17
CA LYS A 360 34.43 23.05 11.09
C LYS A 360 35.24 24.35 11.03
N ASP A 361 35.52 24.84 9.83
CA ASP A 361 36.27 26.09 9.64
C ASP A 361 35.53 27.29 10.25
N VAL A 362 34.19 27.34 10.12
CA VAL A 362 33.35 28.37 10.76
C VAL A 362 33.43 28.30 12.29
N GLU A 363 33.41 27.11 12.87
CA GLU A 363 33.54 26.93 14.32
C GLU A 363 34.91 27.41 14.82
N ASP A 364 35.99 27.07 14.11
CA ASP A 364 37.35 27.53 14.44
C ASP A 364 37.48 29.07 14.35
N ILE A 365 36.83 29.70 13.37
CA ILE A 365 36.73 31.16 13.25
C ILE A 365 35.99 31.76 14.46
N LYS A 366 34.86 31.17 14.86
CA LYS A 366 34.06 31.65 16.00
C LYS A 366 34.84 31.56 17.32
N ILE A 367 35.57 30.46 17.54
CA ILE A 367 36.47 30.30 18.70
C ILE A 367 37.53 31.40 18.71
N SER A 368 38.16 31.65 17.56
CA SER A 368 39.20 32.67 17.41
C SER A 368 38.66 34.09 17.63
N ALA A 369 37.49 34.42 17.06
CA ALA A 369 36.82 35.70 17.25
C ALA A 369 36.44 35.93 18.72
N THR A 370 35.96 34.89 19.42
CA THR A 370 35.62 34.97 20.85
C THR A 370 36.86 35.22 21.70
N LYS A 371 37.98 34.51 21.42
CA LYS A 371 39.26 34.74 22.09
C LYS A 371 39.79 36.15 21.86
N ALA A 372 39.71 36.65 20.62
CA ALA A 372 40.13 38.01 20.27
C ALA A 372 39.27 39.06 20.98
N GLY A 373 37.95 38.91 20.98
CA GLY A 373 37.03 39.81 21.69
C GLY A 373 37.27 39.82 23.20
N ASN A 374 37.51 38.66 23.82
CA ASN A 374 37.86 38.58 25.24
C ASN A 374 39.19 39.26 25.54
N ARG A 375 40.19 39.15 24.65
CA ARG A 375 41.47 39.85 24.80
C ARG A 375 41.31 41.37 24.66
N ALA A 376 40.50 41.84 23.71
CA ALA A 376 40.19 43.25 23.54
C ALA A 376 39.50 43.83 24.79
N LYS A 377 38.48 43.15 25.34
CA LYS A 377 37.83 43.56 26.60
C LYS A 377 38.78 43.64 27.79
N ARG A 378 39.79 42.75 27.86
CA ARG A 378 40.82 42.79 28.91
C ARG A 378 41.77 43.98 28.77
N LEU A 379 42.08 44.40 27.55
CA LEU A 379 42.93 45.57 27.29
C LEU A 379 42.17 46.86 27.62
N ASP A 380 40.91 46.95 27.22
CA ASP A 380 40.03 48.08 27.54
C ASP A 380 39.88 48.26 29.06
N ALA A 381 39.72 47.15 29.80
CA ALA A 381 39.66 47.17 31.27
C ALA A 381 40.98 47.58 31.95
N PHE A 382 42.13 47.48 31.27
CA PHE A 382 43.43 47.87 31.80
C PHE A 382 43.65 49.40 31.69
N ASP A 383 43.19 50.02 30.59
CA ASP A 383 43.35 51.47 30.33
C ASP A 383 42.54 52.36 31.32
N PHE A 384 41.44 51.83 31.86
CA PHE A 384 40.62 52.53 32.86
C PHE A 384 41.06 52.32 34.32
N ALA A 385 42.02 51.42 34.59
CA ALA A 385 42.55 51.20 35.94
C ALA A 385 43.77 52.09 36.24
N ASP A 386 44.62 52.35 35.24
CA ASP A 386 45.86 53.14 35.41
C ASP A 386 45.65 54.67 35.32
N SER A 387 44.44 55.14 34.97
CA SER A 387 44.13 56.56 34.81
C SER A 387 43.62 57.28 36.07
N LYS A 388 43.60 56.62 37.24
CA LYS A 388 43.09 57.22 38.50
C LYS A 388 44.12 57.57 39.59
N ASP A 389 45.40 57.28 39.43
CA ASP A 389 46.41 57.54 40.48
C ASP A 389 47.70 58.20 39.97
N ILE A 390 47.58 59.39 39.36
CA ILE A 390 48.71 60.33 39.29
C ILE A 390 48.24 61.69 39.82
N SER A 391 48.17 61.78 41.15
CA SER A 391 48.15 63.05 41.87
C SER A 391 49.49 63.76 41.66
N ALA A 392 49.40 65.07 41.43
CA ALA A 392 50.51 65.97 41.17
C ALA A 392 51.34 66.26 42.43
N GLU A 393 52.14 65.27 42.89
CA GLU A 393 53.18 65.47 43.90
C GLU A 393 54.45 64.74 43.45
N ASN A 394 55.25 65.40 42.63
CA ASN A 394 56.72 65.32 42.62
C ASN A 394 57.27 66.33 41.61
N ILE A 395 57.26 67.59 42.02
CA ILE A 395 58.09 68.64 41.44
C ILE A 395 59.50 68.44 41.99
N VAL A 396 60.50 68.25 41.12
CA VAL A 396 61.91 68.47 41.46
C VAL A 396 62.46 69.51 40.50
N SER A 397 62.79 70.67 41.06
CA SER A 397 63.53 71.76 40.42
C SER A 397 64.98 71.35 40.21
N ILE A 398 65.54 71.68 39.04
CA ILE A 398 66.99 71.67 38.81
C ILE A 398 67.37 73.12 38.51
N GLU A 399 68.03 73.77 39.47
CA GLU A 399 68.73 75.04 39.25
C GLU A 399 70.08 74.79 38.57
N SER A 400 70.40 75.81 37.77
CA SER A 400 71.56 76.12 36.95
C SER A 400 72.95 75.80 37.52
N GLU A 401 73.91 75.52 36.63
CA GLU A 401 74.93 76.52 36.24
C GLU A 401 75.96 75.96 35.24
N ASN A 402 76.12 76.68 34.12
CA ASN A 402 77.44 77.08 33.65
C ASN A 402 77.24 78.38 32.86
N GLY A 403 77.69 79.49 33.48
CA GLY A 403 77.58 80.87 33.00
C GLY A 403 77.69 81.84 34.16
#